data_AF-E2AG07-F1
#
_entry.id   AF-E2AG07-F1
#
_cell.length_a   1.000
_cell.length_b   1.000
_cell.length_c   1.000
_cell.angle_alpha   90.00
_cell.angle_beta   90.00
_cell.angle_gamma   90.00
#
_symmetry.space_group_name_H-M   'P 1'
#
loop_
_entity.id
_entity.type
_entity.pdbx_description
1 polymer ?
#
loop_
_entity_poly.entity_id
_entity_poly.type
_entity_poly.pdbx_seq_one_letter_code
_entity_poly.pdbx_strand_id
1 'polypeptide(L)'
;ELKKRINLGNACFYSVNKLLGSRVLSKRLKIRIYRTIILPVVLYGSETWSLTLKDEKKFRVFENKILRKIMGAKRDEETGEWRKIHNVELHRLYNSPDIINVIKSRRLRWAGHVARMSEDRTAYKILMGKPNGKRPLGRPRRRWEDNIRMDLNEMGYEGREWKDLAQGREHWRDLVFAA
;
A
#
# COMPACT_ATOMS: atom_id res chain seq x y z
N GLU A 1 -4.89 -2.70 -14.53
CA GLU A 1 -4.33 -3.45 -13.38
C GLU A 1 -4.98 -3.13 -12.03
N LEU A 2 -4.87 -1.90 -11.51
CA LEU A 2 -5.37 -1.57 -10.15
C LEU A 2 -6.83 -1.98 -9.89
N LYS A 3 -7.74 -1.67 -10.83
CA LYS A 3 -9.15 -2.09 -10.76
C LYS A 3 -9.30 -3.61 -10.70
N LYS A 4 -8.49 -4.35 -11.47
CA LYS A 4 -8.49 -5.82 -11.49
C LYS A 4 -8.06 -6.38 -10.13
N ARG A 5 -7.01 -5.82 -9.52
CA ARG A 5 -6.52 -6.22 -8.19
C ARG A 5 -7.54 -5.99 -7.09
N ILE A 6 -8.21 -4.84 -7.11
CA ILE A 6 -9.31 -4.55 -6.18
C ILE A 6 -10.47 -5.53 -6.39
N ASN A 7 -10.81 -5.86 -7.65
CA ASN A 7 -11.87 -6.84 -7.93
C ASN A 7 -11.52 -8.25 -7.45
N LEU A 8 -10.27 -8.70 -7.65
CA LEU A 8 -9.78 -9.98 -7.12
C LEU A 8 -9.78 -9.98 -5.59
N GLY A 9 -9.36 -8.88 -4.97
CA GLY A 9 -9.46 -8.68 -3.52
C GLY A 9 -10.90 -8.74 -3.02
N ASN A 10 -11.85 -8.16 -3.76
CA ASN A 10 -13.27 -8.23 -3.44
C ASN A 10 -13.79 -9.67 -3.51
N ALA A 11 -13.47 -10.40 -4.58
CA ALA A 11 -13.85 -11.81 -4.72
C ALA A 11 -13.31 -12.65 -3.55
N CYS A 12 -12.03 -12.46 -3.22
CA CYS A 12 -11.39 -13.10 -2.07
C CYS A 12 -12.08 -12.72 -0.75
N PHE A 13 -12.36 -11.44 -0.52
CA PHE A 13 -13.10 -10.96 0.65
C PHE A 13 -14.48 -11.62 0.79
N TYR A 14 -15.25 -11.74 -0.29
CA TYR A 14 -16.56 -12.37 -0.25
C TYR A 14 -16.48 -13.87 0.06
N SER A 15 -15.43 -14.57 -0.40
CA SER A 15 -15.21 -15.98 -0.08
C SER A 15 -15.00 -16.24 1.43
N VAL A 16 -14.31 -15.34 2.14
CA VAL A 16 -14.05 -15.45 3.59
C VAL A 16 -14.99 -14.61 4.45
N ASN A 17 -16.02 -14.00 3.85
CA ASN A 17 -16.90 -13.05 4.54
C ASN A 17 -17.63 -13.66 5.75
N LYS A 18 -18.00 -14.96 5.66
CA LYS A 18 -18.60 -15.70 6.78
C LYS A 18 -17.66 -15.78 7.98
N LEU A 19 -16.37 -16.04 7.75
CA LEU A 19 -15.35 -16.10 8.80
C LEU A 19 -15.14 -14.73 9.44
N LEU A 20 -15.03 -13.67 8.62
CA LEU A 20 -14.86 -12.30 9.13
C LEU A 20 -16.10 -11.81 9.91
N GLY A 21 -17.30 -12.30 9.58
CA GLY A 21 -18.53 -12.01 10.32
C GLY A 21 -18.77 -12.86 11.57
N SER A 22 -18.07 -13.99 11.73
CA SER A 22 -18.31 -14.93 12.83
C SER A 22 -18.04 -14.32 14.20
N ARG A 23 -18.93 -14.54 15.17
CA ARG A 23 -18.73 -14.12 16.58
C ARG A 23 -17.75 -15.04 17.34
N VAL A 24 -17.48 -16.23 16.81
CA VAL A 24 -16.58 -17.22 17.41
C VAL A 24 -15.11 -16.82 17.25
N LEU A 25 -14.77 -16.18 16.12
CA LEU A 25 -13.39 -15.79 15.84
C LEU A 25 -13.04 -14.46 16.50
N SER A 26 -11.90 -14.41 17.18
CA SER A 26 -11.37 -13.17 17.74
C SER A 26 -11.03 -12.16 16.63
N LYS A 27 -11.11 -10.86 16.96
CA LYS A 27 -10.72 -9.78 16.04
C LYS A 27 -9.28 -9.95 15.54
N ARG A 28 -8.36 -10.40 16.41
CA ARG A 28 -6.96 -10.68 16.06
C ARG A 28 -6.83 -11.75 14.98
N LEU A 29 -7.57 -12.85 15.08
CA LEU A 29 -7.54 -13.92 14.08
C LEU A 29 -8.13 -13.46 12.73
N LYS A 30 -9.20 -12.65 12.77
CA LYS A 30 -9.78 -12.05 11.56
C LYS A 30 -8.81 -11.08 10.86
N ILE A 31 -8.06 -10.28 11.63
CA ILE A 31 -6.98 -9.44 11.10
C ILE A 31 -5.90 -10.31 10.45
N ARG A 32 -5.54 -11.45 11.07
CA ARG A 32 -4.60 -12.40 10.49
C ARG A 32 -5.10 -12.93 9.14
N ILE A 33 -6.36 -13.36 9.07
CA ILE A 33 -7.01 -13.80 7.81
C ILE A 33 -6.91 -12.72 6.73
N TYR A 34 -7.22 -11.46 7.07
CA TYR A 34 -7.09 -10.35 6.14
C TYR A 34 -5.66 -10.22 5.60
N ARG A 35 -4.65 -10.22 6.49
CA ARG A 35 -3.24 -10.06 6.13
C ARG A 35 -2.65 -11.22 5.32
N THR A 36 -3.10 -12.45 5.58
CA THR A 36 -2.51 -13.64 4.96
C THR A 36 -3.25 -14.10 3.72
N ILE A 37 -4.56 -13.82 3.59
CA ILE A 37 -5.39 -14.32 2.49
C ILE A 37 -5.76 -13.19 1.52
N ILE A 38 -6.32 -12.09 2.01
CA ILE A 38 -6.86 -11.04 1.14
C ILE A 38 -5.76 -10.09 0.68
N LEU A 39 -4.92 -9.64 1.62
CA LEU A 39 -3.91 -8.61 1.36
C LEU A 39 -2.89 -9.04 0.29
N PRO A 40 -2.37 -10.28 0.25
CA PRO A 40 -1.41 -10.70 -0.80
C PRO A 40 -2.02 -10.72 -2.20
N VAL A 41 -3.30 -11.09 -2.33
CA VAL A 41 -4.03 -11.09 -3.61
C VAL A 41 -4.12 -9.68 -4.18
N VAL A 42 -4.41 -8.71 -3.32
CA VAL A 42 -4.52 -7.31 -3.70
C VAL A 42 -3.15 -6.73 -4.00
N LEU A 43 -2.15 -6.97 -3.16
CA LEU A 43 -0.83 -6.35 -3.28
C LEU A 43 0.13 -7.00 -4.28
N TYR A 44 -0.33 -8.01 -5.02
CA TYR A 44 0.52 -8.65 -6.02
C TYR A 44 0.97 -7.64 -7.08
N GLY A 45 2.28 -7.47 -7.23
CA GLY A 45 2.89 -6.54 -8.17
C GLY A 45 2.78 -5.07 -7.76
N SER A 46 2.44 -4.77 -6.51
CA SER A 46 2.31 -3.40 -6.01
C SER A 46 3.59 -2.57 -6.09
N GLU A 47 4.75 -3.24 -6.12
CA GLU A 47 6.08 -2.64 -6.21
C GLU A 47 6.23 -1.78 -7.47
N THR A 48 5.55 -2.13 -8.57
CA THR A 48 5.73 -1.49 -9.88
C THR A 48 4.63 -0.49 -10.24
N TRP A 49 3.68 -0.26 -9.33
CA TRP A 49 2.55 0.61 -9.64
C TRP A 49 2.89 2.09 -9.51
N SER A 50 2.46 2.86 -10.51
CA SER A 50 2.39 4.32 -10.42
C SER A 50 1.03 4.74 -9.88
N LEU A 51 0.97 5.09 -8.59
CA LEU A 51 -0.28 5.43 -7.92
C LEU A 51 -0.57 6.94 -8.00
N THR A 52 -1.83 7.26 -8.26
CA THR A 52 -2.38 8.60 -8.08
C THR A 52 -3.10 8.68 -6.73
N LEU A 53 -3.29 9.90 -6.21
CA LEU A 53 -4.07 10.12 -4.98
C LEU A 53 -5.50 9.54 -5.07
N LYS A 54 -6.09 9.55 -6.28
CA LYS A 54 -7.40 8.93 -6.53
C LYS A 54 -7.36 7.42 -6.38
N ASP A 55 -6.27 6.78 -6.78
CA ASP A 55 -6.11 5.33 -6.66
C ASP A 55 -5.79 4.91 -5.23
N GLU A 56 -4.96 5.68 -4.52
CA GLU A 56 -4.73 5.47 -3.08
C GLU A 56 -6.04 5.55 -2.29
N LYS A 57 -6.90 6.54 -2.59
CA LYS A 57 -8.23 6.62 -1.98
C LYS A 57 -9.07 5.36 -2.22
N LYS A 58 -8.99 4.74 -3.41
CA LYS A 58 -9.71 3.47 -3.69
C LYS A 58 -9.19 2.32 -2.83
N PHE A 59 -7.88 2.20 -2.65
CA PHE A 59 -7.29 1.19 -1.78
C PHE A 59 -7.67 1.42 -0.31
N ARG A 60 -7.65 2.67 0.17
CA ARG A 60 -8.12 3.03 1.53
C ARG A 60 -9.59 2.67 1.72
N VAL A 61 -10.46 2.96 0.75
CA VAL A 61 -11.88 2.58 0.80
C VAL A 61 -12.05 1.06 0.85
N PHE A 62 -11.26 0.32 0.05
CA PHE A 62 -11.27 -1.14 0.04
C PHE A 62 -10.86 -1.72 1.41
N GLU A 63 -9.74 -1.27 1.97
CA GLU A 63 -9.27 -1.72 3.30
C GLU A 63 -10.27 -1.37 4.40
N ASN A 64 -10.75 -0.12 4.43
CA ASN A 64 -11.71 0.32 5.43
C ASN A 64 -13.04 -0.44 5.38
N LYS A 65 -13.45 -0.92 4.20
CA LYS A 65 -14.61 -1.83 4.07
C LYS A 65 -14.38 -3.14 4.83
N ILE A 66 -13.21 -3.75 4.67
CA ILE A 66 -12.86 -5.02 5.30
C ILE A 66 -12.69 -4.83 6.81
N LEU A 67 -11.93 -3.82 7.22
CA LEU A 67 -11.67 -3.55 8.64
C LEU A 67 -12.97 -3.25 9.39
N ARG A 68 -13.92 -2.52 8.81
CA ARG A 68 -15.24 -2.32 9.44
C ARG A 68 -16.02 -3.61 9.61
N LYS A 69 -15.92 -4.55 8.66
CA LYS A 69 -16.55 -5.86 8.79
C LYS A 69 -15.95 -6.64 9.97
N ILE A 70 -14.64 -6.53 10.20
CA ILE A 70 -13.93 -7.19 11.30
C ILE A 70 -14.26 -6.56 12.65
N MET A 71 -14.23 -5.22 12.73
CA MET A 71 -14.43 -4.49 13.98
C MET A 71 -15.89 -4.44 14.42
N GLY A 72 -16.83 -4.45 13.47
CA GLY A 72 -18.27 -4.39 13.73
C GLY A 72 -18.79 -2.98 13.99
N ALA A 73 -20.02 -2.89 14.48
CA ALA A 73 -20.57 -1.65 15.01
C ALA A 73 -20.01 -1.38 16.42
N LYS A 74 -19.94 -0.10 16.78
CA LYS A 74 -19.60 0.33 18.14
C LYS A 74 -20.86 0.90 18.79
N ARG A 75 -21.09 0.57 20.05
CA ARG A 75 -22.11 1.21 20.88
C ARG A 75 -21.56 2.52 21.39
N ASP A 76 -22.30 3.60 21.19
CA ASP A 76 -21.96 4.90 21.75
C ASP A 76 -22.17 4.89 23.27
N GLU A 77 -21.25 5.50 24.01
CA GLU A 77 -21.29 5.52 25.47
C GLU A 77 -22.26 6.57 26.00
N GLU A 78 -22.44 7.68 25.27
CA GLU A 78 -23.32 8.78 25.67
C GLU A 78 -24.79 8.54 25.26
N THR A 79 -25.03 8.13 24.00
CA THR A 79 -26.39 7.94 23.49
C THR A 79 -26.89 6.50 23.61
N GLY A 80 -26.01 5.53 23.87
CA GLY A 80 -26.35 4.12 23.93
C GLY A 80 -26.65 3.47 22.57
N GLU A 81 -26.62 4.24 21.47
CA GLU A 81 -26.96 3.79 20.12
C GLU A 81 -25.83 3.03 19.42
N TRP A 82 -26.19 2.16 18.48
CA TRP A 82 -25.20 1.47 17.65
C TRP A 82 -24.83 2.32 16.44
N ARG A 83 -23.55 2.69 16.33
CA ARG A 83 -23.04 3.47 15.21
C ARG A 83 -21.93 2.75 14.42
N LYS A 84 -21.73 3.23 13.19
CA LYS A 84 -20.59 2.83 12.36
C LYS A 84 -19.31 3.48 12.89
N ILE A 85 -18.22 2.72 12.88
CA ILE A 85 -16.92 3.22 13.31
C ILE A 85 -16.36 4.22 12.27
N HIS A 86 -15.94 5.40 12.73
CA HIS A 86 -15.32 6.44 11.92
C HIS A 86 -13.90 6.04 11.47
N ASN A 87 -13.37 6.64 10.39
CA ASN A 87 -12.06 6.27 9.84
C ASN A 87 -10.94 6.40 10.88
N VAL A 88 -10.89 7.50 11.65
CA VAL A 88 -9.85 7.75 12.65
C VAL A 88 -9.84 6.66 13.73
N GLU A 89 -11.02 6.33 14.26
CA GLU A 89 -11.18 5.28 15.26
C GLU A 89 -10.84 3.90 14.70
N LEU A 90 -11.20 3.62 13.44
CA LEU A 90 -10.87 2.38 12.76
C LEU A 90 -9.35 2.17 12.64
N HIS A 91 -8.61 3.23 12.27
CA HIS A 91 -7.16 3.19 12.17
C HIS A 91 -6.49 2.98 13.53
N ARG A 92 -7.01 3.63 14.59
CA ARG A 92 -6.54 3.39 15.97
C ARG A 92 -6.75 1.93 16.40
N LEU A 93 -7.91 1.34 16.10
CA LEU A 93 -8.21 -0.06 16.45
C LEU A 93 -7.39 -1.08 15.65
N TYR A 94 -7.08 -0.79 14.38
CA TYR A 94 -6.28 -1.67 13.55
C TYR A 94 -4.81 -1.70 13.98
N ASN A 95 -4.29 -0.55 14.47
CA ASN A 95 -2.95 -0.39 15.04
C ASN A 95 -1.85 -1.04 14.20
N SER A 96 -1.89 -0.84 12.89
CA SER A 96 -0.93 -1.41 11.94
C SER A 96 -0.88 -0.60 10.65
N PRO A 97 0.20 -0.75 9.86
CA PRO A 97 0.37 0.01 8.63
C PRO A 97 -0.82 -0.20 7.70
N ASP A 98 -1.35 0.91 7.19
CA ASP A 98 -2.43 0.87 6.21
C ASP A 98 -1.94 0.26 4.88
N ILE A 99 -2.88 -0.11 4.02
CA ILE A 99 -2.55 -0.73 2.74
C ILE A 99 -1.63 0.15 1.87
N ILE A 100 -1.70 1.48 2.00
CA ILE A 100 -0.88 2.41 1.22
C ILE A 100 0.57 2.37 1.70
N ASN A 101 0.78 2.40 3.01
CA ASN A 101 2.09 2.29 3.64
C ASN A 101 2.76 0.96 3.27
N VAL A 102 2.01 -0.15 3.25
CA VAL A 102 2.55 -1.42 2.75
C VAL A 102 2.98 -1.35 1.28
N ILE A 103 2.22 -0.65 0.43
CA ILE A 103 2.61 -0.44 -0.99
C ILE A 103 3.86 0.43 -1.08
N LYS A 104 3.95 1.52 -0.31
CA LYS A 104 5.12 2.41 -0.26
C LYS A 104 6.36 1.66 0.20
N SER A 105 6.28 0.91 1.29
CA SER A 105 7.35 0.05 1.80
C SER A 105 7.83 -0.95 0.73
N ARG A 106 6.92 -1.62 0.03
CA ARG A 106 7.25 -2.55 -1.07
C ARG A 106 7.93 -1.85 -2.25
N ARG A 107 7.42 -0.68 -2.65
CA ARG A 107 7.99 0.14 -3.72
C ARG A 107 9.40 0.61 -3.37
N LEU A 108 9.62 1.15 -2.17
CA LEU A 108 10.95 1.57 -1.71
C LEU A 108 11.91 0.39 -1.59
N ARG A 109 11.44 -0.76 -1.09
CA ARG A 109 12.26 -1.98 -1.03
C ARG A 109 12.75 -2.38 -2.42
N TRP A 110 11.85 -2.41 -3.40
CA TRP A 110 12.19 -2.71 -4.79
C TRP A 110 13.12 -1.64 -5.40
N ALA A 111 12.83 -0.36 -5.18
CA ALA A 111 13.64 0.74 -5.68
C ALA A 111 15.08 0.67 -5.19
N GLY A 112 15.29 0.48 -3.89
CA GLY A 112 16.64 0.33 -3.35
C GLY A 112 17.34 -0.93 -3.85
N HIS A 113 16.60 -2.03 -4.04
CA HIS A 113 17.18 -3.24 -4.62
C HIS A 113 17.71 -2.99 -6.04
N VAL A 114 16.92 -2.34 -6.90
CA VAL A 114 17.32 -2.02 -8.28
C VAL A 114 18.44 -0.99 -8.31
N ALA A 115 18.42 0.03 -7.46
CA ALA A 115 19.47 1.07 -7.41
C ALA A 115 20.86 0.51 -7.03
N ARG A 116 20.90 -0.64 -6.34
CA ARG A 116 22.14 -1.34 -5.97
C ARG A 116 22.49 -2.50 -6.92
N MET A 117 21.68 -2.76 -7.95
CA MET A 117 22.05 -3.73 -8.97
C MET A 117 23.17 -3.20 -9.85
N SER A 118 23.94 -4.11 -10.43
CA SER A 118 24.94 -3.79 -11.43
C SER A 118 24.28 -3.29 -12.72
N GLU A 119 24.99 -2.40 -13.43
CA GLU A 119 24.45 -1.68 -14.59
C GLU A 119 24.13 -2.59 -15.79
N ASP A 120 24.74 -3.78 -15.85
CA ASP A 120 24.49 -4.79 -16.88
C ASP A 120 23.07 -5.38 -16.78
N ARG A 121 22.46 -5.36 -15.58
CA ARG A 121 21.16 -5.97 -15.31
C ARG A 121 20.04 -5.23 -16.03
N THR A 122 19.16 -5.99 -16.68
CA THR A 122 18.01 -5.45 -17.42
C THR A 122 17.11 -4.55 -16.55
N ALA A 123 16.87 -4.92 -15.30
CA ALA A 123 16.05 -4.12 -14.38
C ALA A 123 16.68 -2.74 -14.10
N TYR A 124 18.00 -2.69 -13.90
CA TYR A 124 18.74 -1.44 -13.76
C TYR A 124 18.64 -0.60 -15.03
N LYS A 125 18.94 -1.20 -16.19
CA LYS A 125 18.87 -0.53 -17.51
C LYS A 125 17.48 0.04 -17.81
N ILE A 126 16.40 -0.69 -17.49
CA ILE A 126 15.03 -0.21 -17.70
C ILE A 126 14.71 0.97 -16.79
N LEU A 127 15.13 0.90 -15.52
CA LEU A 127 14.80 1.94 -14.55
C LEU A 127 15.65 3.20 -14.72
N MET A 128 16.95 3.02 -14.96
CA MET A 128 17.92 4.10 -15.07
C MET A 128 18.07 4.62 -16.50
N GLY A 129 17.69 3.82 -17.49
CA GLY A 129 17.72 4.18 -18.90
C GLY A 129 16.79 5.35 -19.20
N LYS A 130 17.35 6.39 -19.80
CA LYS A 130 16.60 7.50 -20.38
C LYS A 130 16.53 7.29 -21.90
N PRO A 131 15.50 6.63 -22.44
CA PRO A 131 15.39 6.44 -23.87
C PRO A 131 15.28 7.81 -24.57
N ASN A 132 16.01 7.98 -25.66
CA ASN A 132 15.96 9.19 -26.47
C ASN A 132 14.58 9.34 -27.11
N GLY A 133 14.04 10.57 -27.10
CA GLY A 133 12.76 10.90 -27.74
C GLY A 133 11.78 11.65 -26.83
N LYS A 134 10.73 12.20 -27.45
CA LYS A 134 9.63 12.88 -26.74
C LYS A 134 8.58 11.86 -26.32
N ARG A 135 8.02 12.05 -25.12
CA ARG A 135 6.95 11.19 -24.61
C ARG A 135 5.67 11.39 -25.43
N PRO A 136 5.01 10.32 -25.90
CA PRO A 136 3.75 10.45 -26.63
C PRO A 136 2.66 11.07 -25.75
N LEU A 137 1.77 11.84 -26.38
CA LEU A 137 0.60 12.43 -25.75
C LEU A 137 -0.33 11.32 -25.23
N GLY A 138 -0.96 11.54 -24.07
CA GLY A 138 -1.91 10.60 -23.46
C GLY A 138 -1.34 9.66 -22.38
N ARG A 139 -0.01 9.58 -22.21
CA ARG A 139 0.58 8.79 -21.12
C ARG A 139 0.37 9.47 -19.76
N PRO A 140 0.12 8.73 -18.64
CA PRO A 140 -0.08 9.34 -17.33
C PRO A 140 1.07 10.29 -16.96
N ARG A 141 0.73 11.49 -16.45
CA ARG A 141 1.73 12.51 -16.10
C ARG A 141 2.78 11.97 -15.13
N ARG A 142 2.34 11.29 -14.06
CA ARG A 142 3.21 10.69 -13.03
C ARG A 142 3.97 9.48 -13.56
N ARG A 143 5.26 9.43 -13.25
CA ARG A 143 6.16 8.28 -13.42
C ARG A 143 6.20 7.46 -12.14
N TRP A 144 6.69 6.23 -12.26
CA TRP A 144 6.96 5.40 -11.09
C TRP A 144 8.02 6.03 -10.17
N GLU A 145 9.06 6.63 -10.74
CA GLU A 145 10.09 7.36 -9.99
C GLU A 145 9.53 8.58 -9.23
N ASP A 146 8.54 9.27 -9.80
CA ASP A 146 7.89 10.39 -9.12
C ASP A 146 7.21 9.93 -7.83
N ASN A 147 6.68 8.70 -7.80
CA ASN A 147 6.12 8.16 -6.58
C ASN A 147 7.18 7.85 -5.51
N ILE A 148 8.40 7.44 -5.89
CA ILE A 148 9.50 7.27 -4.92
C ILE A 148 9.85 8.61 -4.30
N ARG A 149 10.00 9.64 -5.13
CA ARG A 149 10.28 11.01 -4.65
C ARG A 149 9.17 11.49 -3.71
N MET A 150 7.91 11.28 -4.09
CA MET A 150 6.78 11.64 -3.23
C MET A 150 6.79 10.88 -1.89
N ASP A 151 7.02 9.58 -1.89
CA ASP A 151 7.08 8.78 -0.65
C ASP A 151 8.18 9.30 0.27
N LEU A 152 9.36 9.61 -0.28
CA LEU A 152 10.49 10.15 0.49
C LEU A 152 10.23 11.58 0.98
N ASN A 153 9.57 12.42 0.17
CA ASN A 153 9.18 13.77 0.57
C ASN A 153 8.21 13.71 1.76
N GLU A 154 7.23 12.81 1.75
CA GLU A 154 6.32 12.61 2.89
C GLU A 154 7.04 12.16 4.16
N MET A 155 8.24 11.60 4.05
CA MET A 155 9.10 11.22 5.17
C MET A 155 10.13 12.31 5.55
N GLY A 156 10.08 13.48 4.91
CA GLY A 156 10.98 14.61 5.19
C GLY A 156 12.30 14.60 4.41
N TYR A 157 12.41 13.82 3.33
CA TYR A 157 13.63 13.72 2.49
C TYR A 157 13.51 14.54 1.21
N GLU A 158 12.91 15.73 1.31
CA GLU A 158 12.66 16.61 0.16
C GLU A 158 13.95 17.00 -0.55
N GLY A 159 13.94 16.93 -1.89
CA GLY A 159 15.06 17.33 -2.74
C GLY A 159 16.27 16.40 -2.72
N ARG A 160 16.23 15.27 -2.01
CA ARG A 160 17.33 14.29 -2.00
C ARG A 160 17.21 13.33 -3.17
N GLU A 161 18.34 13.06 -3.82
CA GLU A 161 18.40 12.02 -4.85
C GLU A 161 18.29 10.63 -4.20
N TRP A 162 17.14 9.99 -4.42
CA TRP A 162 16.80 8.72 -3.80
C TRP A 162 17.80 7.59 -4.13
N LYS A 163 18.52 7.69 -5.24
CA LYS A 163 19.50 6.71 -5.70
C LYS A 163 20.74 6.68 -4.81
N ASP A 164 21.16 7.84 -4.33
CA ASP A 164 22.30 7.98 -3.42
C ASP A 164 21.90 7.47 -2.04
N LEU A 165 20.70 7.83 -1.57
CA LEU A 165 20.13 7.31 -0.32
C LEU A 165 20.01 5.78 -0.34
N ALA A 166 19.66 5.21 -1.49
CA ALA A 166 19.53 3.77 -1.65
C ALA A 166 20.86 3.00 -1.56
N GLN A 167 22.02 3.65 -1.71
CA GLN A 167 23.31 2.97 -1.55
C GLN A 167 23.57 2.60 -0.08
N GLY A 168 23.16 3.46 0.86
CA GLY A 168 23.21 3.19 2.29
C GLY A 168 22.18 2.13 2.69
N ARG A 169 22.59 0.86 2.82
CA ARG A 169 21.67 -0.26 3.09
C ARG A 169 20.89 -0.14 4.39
N GLU A 170 21.54 0.32 5.46
CA GLU A 170 20.91 0.45 6.78
C GLU A 170 19.90 1.59 6.77
N HIS A 171 20.34 2.78 6.36
CA HIS A 171 19.46 3.94 6.24
C HIS A 171 18.26 3.66 5.31
N TRP A 172 18.48 3.03 4.15
CA TRP A 172 17.40 2.67 3.25
C TRP A 172 16.44 1.64 3.86
N ARG A 173 16.95 0.71 4.66
CA ARG A 173 16.12 -0.28 5.37
C ARG A 173 15.21 0.44 6.38
N ASP A 174 15.72 1.43 7.10
CA ASP A 174 14.93 2.21 8.06
C ASP A 174 13.83 3.00 7.36
N LEU A 175 14.12 3.60 6.20
CA LEU A 175 13.11 4.25 5.36
C LEU A 175 12.02 3.28 4.90
N VAL A 176 12.40 2.06 4.49
CA VAL A 176 11.45 1.02 4.08
C VAL A 176 10.56 0.57 5.24
N PHE A 177 11.04 0.62 6.48
CA PHE A 177 10.26 0.30 7.67
C PHE A 177 9.39 1.47 8.15
N ALA A 178 9.84 2.71 7.97
CA ALA A 178 9.09 3.91 8.30
C ALA A 178 7.93 4.20 7.33
N ALA A 179 8.02 3.65 6.11
CA ALA A 179 7.03 3.76 5.04
C ALA A 179 5.70 3.07 5.33
#